data_AF-A0A954WM58-F1
#
_entry.id   AF-A0A954WM58-F1
#
_cell.length_a   1.000
_cell.length_b   1.000
_cell.length_c   1.000
_cell.angle_alpha   90.00
_cell.angle_beta   90.00
_cell.angle_gamma   90.00
#
_symmetry.space_group_name_H-M   'P 1'
#
loop_
_entity.id
_entity.type
_entity.pdbx_description
1 polymer ?
#
loop_
_entity_poly.entity_id
_entity_poly.type
_entity_poly.pdbx_seq_one_letter_code
_entity_poly.pdbx_strand_id
1 'polypeptide(L)'
;MLVLSRGPEDKIVFPNLDITIEILRVSGNRVRVGVEAPQHVRVLRHELADSFSAELQQADQSHAEQTLSHAFRNQLNTAHVALGLAEKQLNAGLDDKALATLRRAMAMFDKLDADANCEKERIRQEAATFPRALLVEDDANESELLAGFLKMSGFQVETATDGIQAMVQLGRMEKPDVVLLDMHMPKMNGPQTIRTIRDTPELDGIRVFAVSGADPSEVSVSVGPEGVDRWFRKPIKPQDLVDSMHEELGFASA
;
A
#
# COMPACT_ATOMS: atom_id res chain seq x y z
N MET A 1 14.74 15.36 36.19
CA MET A 1 14.31 14.01 36.60
C MET A 1 13.13 14.16 37.54
N LEU A 2 11.95 13.69 37.14
CA LEU A 2 10.76 13.69 37.99
C LEU A 2 10.80 12.44 38.88
N VAL A 3 10.65 12.60 40.19
CA VAL A 3 10.68 11.49 41.16
C VAL A 3 9.24 11.20 41.57
N LEU A 4 8.69 10.10 41.05
CA LEU A 4 7.28 9.74 41.21
C LEU A 4 7.01 8.74 42.35
N SER A 5 8.05 8.13 42.91
CA SER A 5 7.92 7.12 43.97
C SER A 5 9.15 7.10 44.87
N ARG A 6 8.95 6.75 46.14
CA ARG A 6 10.01 6.62 47.17
C ARG A 6 9.84 5.39 48.07
N GLY A 7 8.74 4.65 47.94
CA GLY A 7 8.44 3.47 48.75
C GLY A 7 8.52 2.15 47.97
N PRO A 8 8.68 1.00 48.64
CA PRO A 8 8.47 -0.31 48.03
C PRO A 8 6.98 -0.48 47.68
N GLU A 9 6.67 -1.27 46.63
CA GLU A 9 5.31 -1.58 46.14
C GLU A 9 4.55 -0.41 45.45
N ASP A 10 5.20 0.73 45.24
CA ASP A 10 4.62 1.84 44.48
C ASP A 10 4.47 1.48 42.99
N LYS A 11 3.35 1.91 42.38
CA LYS A 11 3.03 1.72 40.96
C LYS A 11 3.04 3.03 40.19
N ILE A 12 3.70 3.03 39.05
CA ILE A 12 3.75 4.15 38.11
C ILE A 12 3.08 3.69 36.82
N VAL A 13 1.99 4.36 36.43
CA VAL A 13 1.18 3.98 35.26
C VAL A 13 1.34 5.00 34.15
N PHE A 14 1.52 4.51 32.94
CA PHE A 14 1.54 5.29 31.70
C PHE A 14 0.25 5.00 30.93
N PRO A 15 -0.87 5.65 31.25
CA PRO A 15 -2.20 5.25 30.77
C PRO A 15 -2.33 5.30 29.25
N ASN A 16 -1.57 6.16 28.57
CA ASN A 16 -1.61 6.28 27.11
C ASN A 16 -0.77 5.22 26.38
N LEU A 17 0.12 4.54 27.11
CA LEU A 17 1.00 3.49 26.57
C LEU A 17 0.61 2.09 27.09
N ASP A 18 -0.35 2.04 28.02
CA ASP A 18 -0.76 0.83 28.72
C ASP A 18 0.42 0.10 29.40
N ILE A 19 1.41 0.89 29.86
CA ILE A 19 2.60 0.41 30.56
C ILE A 19 2.44 0.68 32.04
N THR A 20 2.71 -0.33 32.87
CA THR A 20 2.77 -0.21 34.33
C THR A 20 4.16 -0.59 34.83
N ILE A 21 4.74 0.27 35.67
CA ILE A 21 6.02 0.05 36.32
C ILE A 21 5.77 -0.14 37.82
N GLU A 22 6.21 -1.26 38.37
CA GLU A 22 6.03 -1.64 39.78
C GLU A 22 7.37 -1.76 40.49
N ILE A 23 7.49 -1.16 41.67
CA ILE A 23 8.70 -1.28 42.50
C ILE A 23 8.61 -2.54 43.35
N LEU A 24 9.22 -3.63 42.87
CA LEU A 24 9.18 -4.94 43.53
C LEU A 24 10.02 -5.01 44.81
N ARG A 25 11.14 -4.27 44.87
CA ARG A 25 11.99 -4.27 46.08
C ARG A 25 12.96 -3.09 46.08
N VAL A 26 13.14 -2.47 47.24
CA VAL A 26 14.20 -1.48 47.49
C VAL A 26 15.18 -2.06 48.50
N SER A 27 16.48 -2.10 48.15
CA SER A 27 17.56 -2.59 49.03
C SER A 27 18.78 -1.68 48.92
N GLY A 28 18.92 -0.72 49.84
CA GLY A 28 20.00 0.26 49.81
C GLY A 28 19.97 1.09 48.51
N ASN A 29 21.04 1.03 47.71
CA ASN A 29 21.16 1.72 46.43
C ASN A 29 20.68 0.90 45.21
N ARG A 30 19.97 -0.22 45.42
CA ARG A 30 19.42 -1.03 44.32
C ARG A 30 17.91 -1.15 44.45
N VAL A 31 17.23 -0.88 43.35
CA VAL A 31 15.79 -1.07 43.20
C VAL A 31 15.55 -2.17 42.17
N ARG A 32 14.68 -3.12 42.49
CA ARG A 32 14.10 -4.06 41.52
C ARG A 32 12.79 -3.49 41.04
N VAL A 33 12.67 -3.40 39.72
CA VAL A 33 11.51 -2.83 39.05
C VAL A 33 10.93 -3.91 38.14
N GLY A 34 9.63 -4.13 38.24
CA GLY A 34 8.83 -4.88 37.28
C GLY A 34 8.24 -3.91 36.26
N VAL A 35 8.28 -4.28 34.98
CA VAL A 35 7.65 -3.51 33.92
C VAL A 35 6.66 -4.43 33.22
N GLU A 36 5.39 -4.05 33.26
CA GLU A 36 4.31 -4.66 32.53
C GLU A 36 3.99 -3.78 31.33
N ALA A 37 4.07 -4.35 30.13
CA ALA A 37 3.86 -3.64 28.88
C ALA A 37 3.10 -4.54 27.88
N PRO A 38 2.29 -3.97 26.98
CA PRO A 38 1.60 -4.73 25.95
C PRO A 38 2.57 -5.40 24.97
N GLN A 39 2.14 -6.46 24.28
CA GLN A 39 3.00 -7.24 23.37
C GLN A 39 3.61 -6.43 22.20
N HIS A 40 3.01 -5.30 21.84
CA HIS A 40 3.51 -4.42 20.79
C HIS A 40 4.55 -3.39 21.30
N VAL A 41 4.69 -3.23 22.62
CA VAL A 41 5.65 -2.33 23.26
C VAL A 41 6.87 -3.13 23.68
N ARG A 42 8.01 -2.89 23.01
CA ARG A 42 9.25 -3.59 23.33
C ARG A 42 9.95 -2.92 24.52
N VAL A 43 10.20 -3.69 25.57
CA VAL A 43 10.97 -3.25 26.74
C VAL A 43 12.40 -3.79 26.62
N LEU A 44 13.36 -2.89 26.41
CA LEU A 44 14.77 -3.24 26.20
C LEU A 44 15.64 -2.64 27.31
N ARG A 45 16.76 -3.30 27.61
CA ARG A 45 17.80 -2.72 28.46
C ARG A 45 18.64 -1.76 27.63
N HIS A 46 19.20 -0.73 28.27
CA HIS A 46 19.94 0.32 27.58
C HIS A 46 21.10 -0.22 26.73
N GLU A 47 21.81 -1.24 27.22
CA GLU A 47 22.89 -1.92 26.49
C GLU A 47 22.45 -2.65 25.21
N LEU A 48 21.15 -2.91 25.04
CA LEU A 48 20.57 -3.52 23.84
C LEU A 48 19.92 -2.47 22.91
N ALA A 49 19.80 -1.23 23.36
CA ALA A 49 19.18 -0.15 22.57
C ALA A 49 20.09 0.30 21.42
N ASP A 50 21.41 0.35 21.64
CA ASP A 50 22.37 0.81 20.63
C ASP A 50 22.54 -0.22 19.51
N SER A 51 22.58 -1.52 19.84
CA SER A 51 22.61 -2.62 18.86
C SER A 51 21.33 -2.68 18.02
N PHE A 52 20.17 -2.41 18.64
CA PHE A 52 18.89 -2.35 17.93
C PHE A 52 18.77 -1.10 17.05
N SER A 53 19.37 0.02 17.45
CA SER A 53 19.43 1.24 16.63
C SER A 53 20.18 1.01 15.32
N ALA A 54 21.21 0.15 15.32
CA ALA A 54 21.95 -0.25 14.13
C ALA A 54 21.19 -1.27 13.25
N GLU A 55 20.45 -2.20 13.85
CA GLU A 55 19.58 -3.15 13.11
C GLU A 55 18.35 -2.45 12.51
N LEU A 56 17.80 -1.44 13.19
CA LEU A 56 16.72 -0.58 12.67
C LEU A 56 17.16 0.23 11.44
N GLN A 57 18.42 0.68 11.38
CA GLN A 57 18.98 1.39 10.23
C GLN A 57 19.19 0.48 9.01
N GLN A 58 19.25 -0.84 9.17
CA GLN A 58 19.33 -1.81 8.06
C GLN A 58 17.97 -2.39 7.66
N ALA A 59 16.96 -2.32 8.54
CA ALA A 59 15.56 -2.61 8.22
C ALA A 59 14.80 -1.40 7.59
N ASP A 60 15.53 -0.31 7.33
CA ASP A 60 15.10 0.98 6.80
C ASP A 60 14.84 0.94 5.27
N GLN A 61 14.05 -0.04 4.82
CA GLN A 61 13.33 0.01 3.54
C GLN A 61 11.82 0.26 3.74
N SER A 62 11.38 0.59 4.96
CA SER A 62 9.96 0.82 5.30
C SER A 62 9.70 2.12 6.10
N HIS A 63 10.54 3.13 5.95
CA HIS A 63 10.47 4.37 6.77
C HIS A 63 9.38 5.40 6.38
N ALA A 64 8.54 5.14 5.38
CA ALA A 64 7.42 6.04 5.07
C ALA A 64 6.24 5.88 6.09
N GLU A 65 5.94 4.66 6.53
CA GLU A 65 4.72 4.38 7.31
C GLU A 65 4.81 4.85 8.78
N GLN A 66 5.99 4.85 9.40
CA GLN A 66 6.13 5.16 10.83
C GLN A 66 6.03 6.66 11.13
N THR A 67 6.54 7.54 10.27
CA THR A 67 6.50 8.99 10.48
C THR A 67 5.09 9.56 10.31
N LEU A 68 4.35 9.07 9.30
CA LEU A 68 2.95 9.39 9.07
C LEU A 68 2.06 8.97 10.25
N SER A 69 2.31 7.78 10.82
CA SER A 69 1.55 7.27 11.97
C SER A 69 1.70 8.13 13.23
N HIS A 70 2.88 8.70 13.48
CA HIS A 70 3.13 9.55 14.64
C HIS A 70 2.46 10.93 14.54
N ALA A 71 2.51 11.59 13.38
CA ALA A 71 1.84 12.86 13.15
C ALA A 71 0.32 12.71 13.24
N PHE A 72 -0.21 11.67 12.60
CA PHE A 72 -1.63 11.30 12.60
C PHE A 72 -2.18 11.05 14.01
N ARG A 73 -1.49 10.22 14.80
CA ARG A 73 -1.87 9.93 16.20
C ARG A 73 -1.85 11.19 17.07
N ASN A 74 -0.87 12.06 16.89
CA ASN A 74 -0.79 13.31 17.65
C ASN A 74 -1.93 14.28 17.31
N GLN A 75 -2.30 14.40 16.03
CA GLN A 75 -3.42 15.23 15.61
C GLN A 75 -4.75 14.68 16.16
N LEU A 76 -4.97 13.35 16.11
CA LEU A 76 -6.16 12.71 16.69
C LEU A 76 -6.29 12.92 18.19
N ASN A 77 -5.19 12.72 18.93
CA ASN A 77 -5.17 12.95 20.38
C ASN A 77 -5.49 14.41 20.72
N THR A 78 -4.98 15.36 19.94
CA THR A 78 -5.25 16.79 20.13
C THR A 78 -6.71 17.13 19.86
N ALA A 79 -7.31 16.57 18.81
CA ALA A 79 -8.73 16.72 18.51
C ALA A 79 -9.61 16.14 19.62
N HIS A 80 -9.26 14.95 20.13
CA HIS A 80 -9.99 14.31 21.24
C HIS A 80 -9.99 15.18 22.51
N VAL A 81 -8.84 15.75 22.88
CA VAL A 81 -8.73 16.66 24.02
C VAL A 81 -9.54 17.94 23.80
N ALA A 82 -9.53 18.49 22.59
CA ALA A 82 -10.32 19.68 22.25
C ALA A 82 -11.82 19.41 22.37
N LEU A 83 -12.31 18.24 21.95
CA LEU A 83 -13.70 17.84 22.10
C LEU A 83 -14.12 17.73 23.58
N GLY A 84 -13.31 17.07 24.42
CA GLY A 84 -13.58 16.97 25.86
C GLY A 84 -13.53 18.33 26.56
N LEU A 85 -12.71 19.27 26.09
CA LEU A 85 -12.69 20.65 26.58
C LEU A 85 -13.96 21.41 26.16
N ALA A 86 -14.42 21.24 24.91
CA ALA A 86 -15.65 21.85 24.44
C ALA A 86 -16.87 21.34 25.22
N GLU A 87 -16.94 20.04 25.51
CA GLU A 87 -17.99 19.44 26.33
C GLU A 87 -18.03 20.06 27.74
N LYS A 88 -16.87 20.20 28.39
CA LYS A 88 -16.77 20.88 29.71
C LYS A 88 -17.18 22.35 29.65
N GLN A 89 -16.91 23.04 28.54
CA GLN A 89 -17.28 24.44 28.34
C GLN A 89 -18.79 24.59 28.13
N LEU A 90 -19.43 23.69 27.39
CA LEU A 90 -20.89 23.66 27.23
C LEU A 90 -21.60 23.38 28.56
N ASN A 91 -21.11 22.40 29.33
CA ASN A 91 -21.65 22.10 30.65
C ASN A 91 -21.49 23.26 31.64
N ALA A 92 -20.55 24.17 31.39
CA ALA A 92 -20.33 25.38 32.18
C ALA A 92 -21.09 26.62 31.63
N GLY A 93 -21.89 26.48 30.57
CA GLY A 93 -22.61 27.59 29.92
C GLY A 93 -21.71 28.57 29.16
N LEU A 94 -20.49 28.14 28.79
CA LEU A 94 -19.50 28.94 28.05
C LEU A 94 -19.60 28.65 26.55
N ASP A 95 -20.77 28.89 25.97
CA ASP A 95 -21.14 28.44 24.63
C ASP A 95 -20.21 28.99 23.54
N ASP A 96 -19.86 30.28 23.60
CA ASP A 96 -18.95 30.90 22.62
C ASP A 96 -17.55 30.28 22.63
N LYS A 97 -17.05 29.90 23.83
CA LYS A 97 -15.74 29.26 23.96
C LYS A 97 -15.79 27.82 23.49
N ALA A 98 -16.85 27.10 23.82
CA ALA A 98 -17.07 25.74 23.35
C ALA A 98 -17.13 25.68 21.81
N LEU A 99 -17.87 26.61 21.21
CA LEU A 99 -18.06 26.67 19.77
C LEU A 99 -16.75 27.05 19.05
N ALA A 100 -15.93 27.92 19.64
CA ALA A 100 -14.57 28.19 19.16
C ALA A 100 -13.64 26.96 19.27
N THR A 101 -13.74 26.20 20.35
CA THR A 101 -12.96 24.96 20.56
C THR A 101 -13.39 23.86 19.57
N LEU A 102 -14.69 23.70 19.31
CA LEU A 102 -15.23 22.78 18.30
C LEU A 102 -14.74 23.13 16.90
N ARG A 103 -14.76 24.41 16.51
CA ARG A 103 -14.23 24.85 15.20
C ARG A 103 -12.76 24.49 15.02
N ARG A 104 -11.95 24.60 16.07
CA ARG A 104 -10.54 24.16 16.04
C ARG A 104 -10.40 22.65 15.92
N ALA A 105 -11.26 21.88 16.60
CA ALA A 105 -11.29 20.42 16.46
C ALA A 105 -11.64 20.00 15.02
N MET A 106 -12.67 20.61 14.43
CA MET A 106 -13.06 20.33 13.03
C MET A 106 -11.93 20.68 12.05
N ALA A 107 -11.28 21.83 12.20
CA ALA A 107 -10.15 22.20 11.34
C ALA A 107 -8.95 21.23 11.44
N MET A 108 -8.76 20.57 12.59
CA MET A 108 -7.74 19.51 12.73
C MET A 108 -8.15 18.25 11.98
N PHE A 109 -9.44 17.87 12.00
CA PHE A 109 -9.97 16.76 11.21
C PHE A 109 -9.89 17.05 9.70
N ASP A 110 -10.21 18.26 9.26
CA ASP A 110 -10.07 18.65 7.84
C ASP A 110 -8.62 18.53 7.37
N LYS A 111 -7.66 18.89 8.23
CA LYS A 111 -6.23 18.75 7.95
C LYS A 111 -5.79 17.27 7.91
N LEU A 112 -6.31 16.44 8.82
CA LEU A 112 -6.11 14.99 8.83
C LEU A 112 -6.65 14.33 7.55
N ASP A 113 -7.85 14.71 7.11
CA ASP A 113 -8.43 14.22 5.86
C ASP A 113 -7.63 14.71 4.65
N ALA A 114 -7.16 15.96 4.66
CA ALA A 114 -6.30 16.48 3.60
C ALA A 114 -4.94 15.77 3.55
N ASP A 115 -4.30 15.52 4.70
CA ASP A 115 -3.02 14.81 4.80
C ASP A 115 -3.18 13.34 4.34
N ALA A 116 -4.28 12.68 4.71
CA ALA A 116 -4.61 11.32 4.27
C ALA A 116 -4.96 11.22 2.77
N ASN A 117 -5.64 12.24 2.21
CA ASN A 117 -5.90 12.32 0.77
C ASN A 117 -4.63 12.68 -0.02
N CYS A 118 -3.76 13.53 0.52
CA CYS A 118 -2.48 13.88 -0.09
C CYS A 118 -1.57 12.64 -0.18
N GLU A 119 -1.59 11.75 0.83
CA GLU A 119 -0.89 10.47 0.75
C GLU A 119 -1.47 9.53 -0.31
N LYS A 120 -2.81 9.42 -0.39
CA LYS A 120 -3.47 8.68 -1.48
C LYS A 120 -3.14 9.26 -2.86
N GLU A 121 -3.10 10.58 -3.00
CA GLU A 121 -2.77 11.26 -4.27
C GLU A 121 -1.28 11.17 -4.61
N ARG A 122 -0.37 11.17 -3.64
CA ARG A 122 1.07 10.96 -3.87
C ARG A 122 1.36 9.51 -4.28
N ILE A 123 0.75 8.53 -3.62
CA ILE A 123 0.80 7.13 -4.08
C ILE A 123 0.22 7.02 -5.50
N ARG A 124 -0.85 7.76 -5.82
CA ARG A 124 -1.42 7.82 -7.18
C ARG A 124 -0.48 8.46 -8.20
N GLN A 125 0.27 9.50 -7.81
CA GLN A 125 1.23 10.20 -8.68
C GLN A 125 2.54 9.41 -8.88
N GLU A 126 3.00 8.66 -7.88
CA GLU A 126 4.13 7.72 -8.01
C GLU A 126 3.71 6.43 -8.74
N ALA A 127 2.48 5.94 -8.57
CA ALA A 127 1.94 4.87 -9.39
C ALA A 127 1.74 5.31 -10.85
N ALA A 128 1.44 6.58 -11.11
CA ALA A 128 1.39 7.14 -12.46
C ALA A 128 2.78 7.26 -13.13
N THR A 129 3.88 7.04 -12.41
CA THR A 129 5.22 6.93 -13.03
C THR A 129 5.57 5.52 -13.51
N PHE A 130 4.85 4.48 -13.07
CA PHE A 130 5.14 3.09 -13.44
C PHE A 130 3.93 2.44 -14.13
N PRO A 131 3.99 2.16 -15.44
CA PRO A 131 2.88 1.55 -16.17
C PRO A 131 2.47 0.21 -15.55
N ARG A 132 1.15 -0.02 -15.43
CA ARG A 132 0.57 -1.21 -14.83
C ARG A 132 0.21 -2.21 -15.92
N ALA A 133 0.71 -3.44 -15.78
CA ALA A 133 0.48 -4.52 -16.73
C ALA A 133 -0.23 -5.70 -16.05
N LEU A 134 -1.19 -6.30 -16.74
CA LEU A 134 -1.77 -7.58 -16.37
C LEU A 134 -1.27 -8.66 -17.34
N LEU A 135 -0.52 -9.65 -16.83
CA LEU A 135 -0.05 -10.79 -17.61
C LEU A 135 -0.97 -12.00 -17.40
N VAL A 136 -1.49 -12.57 -18.48
CA VAL A 136 -2.36 -13.73 -18.47
C VAL A 136 -1.66 -14.89 -19.19
N GLU A 137 -1.17 -15.86 -18.41
CA GLU A 137 -0.31 -16.97 -18.85
C GLU A 137 -0.54 -18.18 -17.95
N ASP A 138 -0.82 -19.36 -18.51
CA ASP A 138 -1.17 -20.56 -17.74
C ASP A 138 0.04 -21.37 -17.27
N ASP A 139 1.19 -21.25 -17.96
CA ASP A 139 2.45 -21.81 -17.47
C ASP A 139 3.09 -20.90 -16.42
N ALA A 140 3.18 -21.39 -15.18
CA ALA A 140 3.71 -20.63 -14.06
C ALA A 140 5.18 -20.19 -14.26
N ASN A 141 6.00 -20.98 -14.96
CA ASN A 141 7.40 -20.65 -15.20
C ASN A 141 7.53 -19.55 -16.26
N GLU A 142 6.77 -19.64 -17.36
CA GLU A 142 6.73 -18.59 -18.38
C GLU A 142 6.18 -17.29 -17.80
N SER A 143 5.12 -17.39 -16.99
CA SER A 143 4.51 -16.26 -16.28
C SER A 143 5.50 -15.56 -15.34
N GLU A 144 6.21 -16.32 -14.50
CA GLU A 144 7.19 -15.76 -13.54
C GLU A 144 8.37 -15.10 -14.26
N LEU A 145 8.91 -15.73 -15.31
CA LEU A 145 10.02 -15.19 -16.08
C LEU A 145 9.64 -13.88 -16.77
N LEU A 146 8.49 -13.84 -17.43
CA LEU A 146 8.04 -12.66 -18.17
C LEU A 146 7.63 -11.53 -17.21
N ALA A 147 6.94 -11.86 -16.12
CA ALA A 147 6.60 -10.88 -15.09
C ALA A 147 7.86 -10.30 -14.43
N GLY A 148 8.89 -11.11 -14.18
CA GLY A 148 10.18 -10.66 -13.66
C GLY A 148 10.83 -9.64 -14.61
N PHE A 149 10.86 -9.94 -15.91
CA PHE A 149 11.44 -9.04 -16.91
C PHE A 149 10.68 -7.70 -17.02
N LEU A 150 9.35 -7.75 -17.04
CA LEU A 150 8.52 -6.55 -17.08
C LEU A 150 8.70 -5.69 -15.82
N LYS A 151 8.79 -6.32 -14.63
CA LYS A 151 9.08 -5.61 -13.38
C LYS A 151 10.47 -4.95 -13.39
N MET A 152 11.48 -5.63 -13.92
CA MET A 152 12.82 -5.04 -14.10
C MET A 152 12.82 -3.84 -15.04
N SER A 153 11.86 -3.78 -15.96
CA SER A 153 11.69 -2.71 -16.94
C SER A 153 10.80 -1.57 -16.43
N GLY A 154 10.41 -1.58 -15.15
CA GLY A 154 9.62 -0.52 -14.52
C GLY A 154 8.11 -0.71 -14.57
N PHE A 155 7.59 -1.88 -14.96
CA PHE A 155 6.16 -2.14 -14.92
C PHE A 155 5.71 -2.68 -13.57
N GLN A 156 4.53 -2.27 -13.11
CA GLN A 156 3.82 -2.98 -12.05
C GLN A 156 3.01 -4.12 -12.66
N VAL A 157 3.43 -5.35 -12.41
CA VAL A 157 2.84 -6.53 -13.06
C VAL A 157 2.01 -7.35 -12.09
N GLU A 158 0.72 -7.51 -12.41
CA GLU A 158 -0.15 -8.53 -11.84
C GLU A 158 -0.26 -9.72 -12.80
N THR A 159 -0.42 -10.93 -12.27
CA THR A 159 -0.48 -12.16 -13.07
C THR A 159 -1.80 -12.90 -12.86
N ALA A 160 -2.33 -13.47 -13.94
CA ALA A 160 -3.48 -14.35 -13.97
C ALA A 160 -3.14 -15.62 -14.76
N THR A 161 -3.69 -16.76 -14.34
CA THR A 161 -3.41 -18.07 -14.95
C THR A 161 -4.42 -18.48 -16.01
N ASP A 162 -5.51 -17.73 -16.14
CA ASP A 162 -6.53 -17.94 -17.18
C ASP A 162 -7.38 -16.67 -17.38
N GLY A 163 -8.20 -16.67 -18.43
CA GLY A 163 -9.10 -15.56 -18.76
C GLY A 163 -10.13 -15.25 -17.67
N ILE A 164 -10.59 -16.24 -16.89
CA ILE A 164 -11.57 -16.03 -15.83
C ILE A 164 -10.92 -15.26 -14.68
N GLN A 165 -9.74 -15.69 -14.25
CA GLN A 165 -8.97 -15.00 -13.23
C GLN A 165 -8.59 -13.60 -13.69
N ALA A 166 -8.24 -13.41 -14.96
CA ALA A 166 -7.95 -12.10 -15.53
C ALA A 166 -9.16 -11.16 -15.38
N MET A 167 -10.37 -11.61 -15.74
CA MET A 167 -11.59 -10.80 -15.56
C MET A 167 -11.91 -10.49 -14.10
N VAL A 168 -11.70 -11.47 -13.20
CA VAL A 168 -11.89 -11.25 -11.75
C VAL A 168 -10.89 -10.23 -11.22
N GLN A 169 -9.63 -10.27 -11.68
CA GLN A 169 -8.62 -9.30 -11.32
C GLN A 169 -8.99 -7.92 -11.85
N LEU A 170 -9.32 -7.78 -13.14
CA LEU A 170 -9.73 -6.52 -13.76
C LEU A 170 -10.90 -5.83 -13.05
N GLY A 171 -11.81 -6.61 -12.44
CA GLY A 171 -12.92 -6.06 -11.65
C GLY A 171 -12.56 -5.65 -10.21
N ARG A 172 -11.37 -6.02 -9.70
CA ARG A 172 -10.93 -5.77 -8.32
C ARG A 172 -9.72 -4.84 -8.21
N MET A 173 -8.82 -4.91 -9.18
CA MET A 173 -7.61 -4.11 -9.23
C MET A 173 -7.91 -2.72 -9.81
N GLU A 174 -7.02 -1.78 -9.58
CA GLU A 174 -7.01 -0.56 -10.39
C GLU A 174 -6.79 -0.92 -11.86
N LYS A 175 -7.36 -0.13 -12.77
CA LYS A 175 -7.28 -0.40 -14.21
C LYS A 175 -5.81 -0.50 -14.68
N PRO A 176 -5.39 -1.59 -15.35
CA PRO A 176 -4.06 -1.67 -15.95
C PRO A 176 -3.98 -0.85 -17.24
N ASP A 177 -2.79 -0.39 -17.60
CA ASP A 177 -2.53 0.29 -18.87
C ASP A 177 -2.49 -0.71 -20.03
N VAL A 178 -2.03 -1.93 -19.76
CA VAL A 178 -1.84 -2.98 -20.75
C VAL A 178 -2.16 -4.37 -20.19
N VAL A 179 -2.79 -5.20 -21.02
CA VAL A 179 -3.04 -6.62 -20.76
C VAL A 179 -2.24 -7.43 -21.79
N LEU A 180 -1.34 -8.28 -21.31
CA LEU A 180 -0.66 -9.28 -22.12
C LEU A 180 -1.38 -10.61 -21.96
N LEU A 181 -1.84 -11.17 -23.06
CA LEU A 181 -2.65 -12.37 -23.07
C LEU A 181 -1.98 -13.45 -23.92
N ASP A 182 -1.63 -14.59 -23.31
CA ASP A 182 -1.31 -15.78 -24.09
C ASP A 182 -2.57 -16.33 -24.76
N MET A 183 -2.45 -16.62 -26.04
CA MET A 183 -3.51 -17.21 -26.84
C MET A 183 -3.57 -18.74 -26.68
N HIS A 184 -2.53 -19.38 -26.14
CA HIS A 184 -2.43 -20.82 -26.01
C HIS A 184 -2.84 -21.37 -24.62
N MET A 185 -4.04 -21.01 -24.14
CA MET A 185 -4.53 -21.48 -22.84
C MET A 185 -5.65 -22.55 -22.96
N PRO A 186 -5.65 -23.61 -22.13
CA PRO A 186 -6.61 -24.73 -22.23
C PRO A 186 -7.98 -24.52 -21.55
N LYS A 187 -8.13 -23.55 -20.63
CA LYS A 187 -9.35 -23.40 -19.80
C LYS A 187 -10.35 -22.34 -20.28
N MET A 188 -9.87 -21.18 -20.72
CA MET A 188 -10.69 -20.12 -21.34
C MET A 188 -9.87 -19.52 -22.49
N ASN A 189 -10.46 -19.52 -23.69
CA ASN A 189 -9.75 -19.17 -24.91
C ASN A 189 -9.47 -17.67 -24.95
N GLY A 190 -8.21 -17.28 -25.21
CA GLY A 190 -7.80 -15.88 -25.37
C GLY A 190 -8.75 -14.98 -26.18
N PRO A 191 -9.33 -15.43 -27.31
CA PRO A 191 -10.33 -14.65 -28.06
C PRO A 191 -11.58 -14.24 -27.27
N GLN A 192 -12.06 -15.09 -26.34
CA GLN A 192 -13.23 -14.77 -25.51
C GLN A 192 -12.89 -13.71 -24.47
N THR A 193 -11.69 -13.79 -23.88
CA THR A 193 -11.18 -12.78 -22.95
C THR A 193 -11.07 -11.42 -23.63
N ILE A 194 -10.50 -11.37 -24.84
CA ILE A 194 -10.39 -10.13 -25.63
C ILE A 194 -11.76 -9.50 -25.88
N ARG A 195 -12.74 -10.29 -26.34
CA ARG A 195 -14.11 -9.80 -26.57
C ARG A 195 -14.73 -9.25 -25.30
N THR A 196 -14.61 -9.97 -24.19
CA THR A 196 -15.14 -9.53 -22.89
C THR A 196 -14.51 -8.21 -22.45
N ILE A 197 -13.19 -8.04 -22.62
CA ILE A 197 -12.49 -6.80 -22.30
C ILE A 197 -13.03 -5.64 -23.16
N ARG A 198 -13.19 -5.85 -24.48
CA ARG A 198 -13.68 -4.80 -25.40
C ARG A 198 -15.17 -4.47 -25.21
N ASP A 199 -15.98 -5.45 -24.80
CA ASP A 199 -17.41 -5.26 -24.52
C ASP A 199 -17.68 -4.57 -23.17
N THR A 200 -16.65 -4.41 -22.31
CA THR A 200 -16.78 -3.81 -20.97
C THR A 200 -16.37 -2.33 -20.99
N PRO A 201 -17.31 -1.37 -20.83
CA PRO A 201 -16.99 0.07 -20.93
C PRO A 201 -15.99 0.56 -19.88
N GLU A 202 -15.97 -0.05 -18.69
CA GLU A 202 -15.02 0.31 -17.63
C GLU A 202 -13.55 0.01 -18.01
N LEU A 203 -13.36 -0.94 -18.94
CA LEU A 203 -12.07 -1.38 -19.45
C LEU A 203 -11.65 -0.66 -20.74
N ASP A 204 -12.41 0.35 -21.18
CA ASP A 204 -12.11 1.08 -22.41
C ASP A 204 -10.79 1.88 -22.32
N GLY A 205 -9.95 1.82 -23.34
CA GLY A 205 -8.61 2.44 -23.32
C GLY A 205 -7.49 1.57 -22.72
N ILE A 206 -7.77 0.35 -22.26
CA ILE A 206 -6.70 -0.63 -21.96
C ILE A 206 -6.10 -1.13 -23.27
N ARG A 207 -4.77 -1.18 -23.36
CA ARG A 207 -4.06 -1.84 -24.47
C ARG A 207 -4.09 -3.34 -24.30
N VAL A 208 -4.45 -4.09 -25.33
CA VAL A 208 -4.51 -5.56 -25.28
C VAL A 208 -3.49 -6.12 -26.26
N PHE A 209 -2.49 -6.81 -25.75
CA PHE A 209 -1.42 -7.43 -26.52
C PHE A 209 -1.56 -8.95 -26.49
N ALA A 210 -1.64 -9.57 -27.66
CA ALA A 210 -1.66 -11.02 -27.78
C ALA A 210 -0.24 -11.57 -27.89
N VAL A 211 0.02 -12.67 -27.19
CA VAL A 211 1.23 -13.48 -27.33
C VAL A 211 0.81 -14.85 -27.86
N SER A 212 1.41 -15.32 -28.96
CA SER A 212 1.05 -16.63 -29.52
C SER A 212 2.15 -17.23 -30.40
N GLY A 213 2.20 -18.56 -30.51
CA GLY A 213 2.99 -19.23 -31.56
C GLY A 213 2.32 -19.25 -32.94
N ALA A 214 1.01 -19.01 -32.99
CA ALA A 214 0.17 -19.03 -34.19
C ALA A 214 -0.02 -17.63 -34.77
N ASP A 215 -0.44 -17.57 -36.04
CA ASP A 215 -0.77 -16.30 -36.70
C ASP A 215 -2.20 -15.85 -36.35
N PRO A 216 -2.50 -14.53 -36.25
CA PRO A 216 -3.81 -14.03 -35.83
C PRO A 216 -5.00 -14.58 -36.64
N SER A 217 -4.77 -14.83 -37.94
CA SER A 217 -5.75 -15.42 -38.86
C SER A 217 -6.14 -16.85 -38.48
N GLU A 218 -5.23 -17.60 -37.85
CA GLU A 218 -5.48 -18.98 -37.43
C GLU A 218 -6.35 -19.03 -36.16
N VAL A 219 -6.27 -18.00 -35.32
CA VAL A 219 -6.98 -17.91 -34.03
C VAL A 219 -8.25 -17.05 -34.12
N SER A 220 -8.60 -16.56 -35.32
CA SER A 220 -9.77 -15.71 -35.58
C SER A 220 -9.83 -14.44 -34.71
N VAL A 221 -8.66 -13.81 -34.49
CA VAL A 221 -8.54 -12.53 -33.76
C VAL A 221 -8.08 -11.45 -34.71
N SER A 222 -8.79 -10.32 -34.71
CA SER A 222 -8.38 -9.12 -35.45
C SER A 222 -7.31 -8.34 -34.69
N VAL A 223 -6.29 -7.90 -35.40
CA VAL A 223 -5.36 -6.87 -34.91
C VAL A 223 -5.97 -5.51 -35.24
N GLY A 224 -6.25 -4.70 -34.22
CA GLY A 224 -6.95 -3.43 -34.32
C GLY A 224 -7.88 -3.14 -33.14
N PRO A 225 -8.66 -2.03 -33.20
CA PRO A 225 -9.44 -1.52 -32.07
C PRO A 225 -10.53 -2.49 -31.56
N GLU A 226 -11.05 -3.36 -32.43
CA GLU A 226 -12.06 -4.37 -32.04
C GLU A 226 -11.46 -5.70 -31.52
N GLY A 227 -10.13 -5.83 -31.53
CA GLY A 227 -9.44 -7.02 -31.04
C GLY A 227 -8.22 -6.64 -30.20
N VAL A 228 -7.03 -7.00 -30.69
CA VAL A 228 -5.77 -6.71 -29.99
C VAL A 228 -5.02 -5.56 -30.64
N ASP A 229 -4.42 -4.70 -29.83
CA ASP A 229 -3.61 -3.58 -30.31
C ASP A 229 -2.32 -4.07 -30.98
N ARG A 230 -1.68 -5.11 -30.43
CA ARG A 230 -0.45 -5.73 -30.97
C ARG A 230 -0.50 -7.26 -30.85
N TRP A 231 0.20 -7.94 -31.75
CA TRP A 231 0.40 -9.38 -31.74
C TRP A 231 1.89 -9.72 -31.73
N PHE A 232 2.31 -10.55 -30.79
CA PHE A 232 3.69 -10.98 -30.62
C PHE A 232 3.82 -12.49 -30.82
N ARG A 233 4.80 -12.90 -31.63
CA ARG A 233 5.04 -14.31 -31.95
C ARG A 233 6.00 -14.94 -30.94
N LYS A 234 5.63 -16.07 -30.33
CA LYS A 234 6.56 -16.90 -29.53
C LYS A 234 7.60 -17.54 -30.47
N PRO A 235 8.92 -17.56 -30.13
CA PRO A 235 9.53 -17.03 -28.91
C PRO A 235 9.66 -15.50 -28.95
N ILE A 236 9.14 -14.84 -27.92
CA ILE A 236 9.24 -13.38 -27.75
C ILE A 236 10.61 -13.04 -27.21
N LYS A 237 11.23 -12.02 -27.80
CA LYS A 237 12.35 -11.33 -27.15
C LYS A 237 11.78 -10.32 -26.15
N PRO A 238 12.09 -10.45 -24.86
CA PRO A 238 11.49 -9.58 -23.85
C PRO A 238 11.76 -8.08 -24.08
N GLN A 239 12.91 -7.71 -24.66
CA GLN A 239 13.23 -6.34 -25.03
C GLN A 239 12.25 -5.76 -26.07
N ASP A 240 12.00 -6.48 -27.17
CA ASP A 240 11.08 -6.05 -28.22
C ASP A 240 9.65 -5.82 -27.69
N LEU A 241 9.25 -6.61 -26.68
CA LEU A 241 7.97 -6.48 -26.00
C LEU A 241 7.91 -5.19 -25.18
N VAL A 242 8.92 -4.93 -24.35
CA VAL A 242 8.99 -3.71 -23.51
C VAL A 242 9.08 -2.46 -24.36
N ASP A 243 9.87 -2.47 -25.43
CA ASP A 243 9.97 -1.34 -26.36
C ASP A 243 8.62 -1.02 -26.99
N SER A 244 7.88 -2.05 -27.42
CA SER A 244 6.53 -1.89 -27.96
C SER A 244 5.53 -1.41 -26.90
N MET A 245 5.66 -1.85 -25.65
CA MET A 245 4.83 -1.38 -24.55
C MET A 245 5.08 0.10 -24.24
N HIS A 246 6.34 0.53 -24.21
CA HIS A 246 6.67 1.96 -24.02
C HIS A 246 6.18 2.83 -25.18
N GLU A 247 6.33 2.38 -26.43
CA GLU A 247 5.86 3.11 -27.62
C GLU A 247 4.34 3.34 -27.61
N GLU A 248 3.55 2.29 -27.35
CA GLU A 248 2.08 2.35 -27.40
C GLU A 248 1.45 3.03 -26.18
N LEU A 249 2.13 2.99 -25.05
CA LEU A 249 1.68 3.63 -23.80
C LEU A 249 2.21 5.07 -23.66
N GLY A 250 3.16 5.50 -24.50
CA GLY A 250 3.71 6.86 -24.48
C GLY A 250 4.62 7.15 -23.28
N PHE A 251 5.09 6.11 -22.58
CA PHE A 251 6.07 6.26 -21.50
C PHE A 251 7.48 6.25 -22.10
N ALA A 252 8.30 7.25 -21.75
CA ALA A 252 9.68 7.31 -22.23
C ALA A 252 10.49 6.14 -21.66
N SER A 253 11.18 5.41 -22.54
CA SER A 253 12.18 4.40 -22.15
C SER A 253 13.22 5.06 -21.25
N ALA A 254 13.36 4.57 -20.01
CA ALA A 254 14.26 5.09 -18.99
C ALA A 254 15.71 4.63 -19.22
#